data_AF-A0A225UI39-F1
#
_entry.id   AF-A0A225UI39-F1
#
_cell.length_a   1.000
_cell.length_b   1.000
_cell.length_c   1.000
_cell.angle_alpha   90.00
_cell.angle_beta   90.00
_cell.angle_gamma   90.00
#
_symmetry.space_group_name_H-M   'P 1'
#
loop_
_entity.id
_entity.type
_entity.pdbx_description
1 polymer ?
#
loop_
_entity_poly.entity_id
_entity_poly.type
_entity_poly.pdbx_seq_one_letter_code
_entity_poly.pdbx_strand_id
1 'polypeptide(L)'
;MATNNTTTDTSIAAVSSTNAAAANPIRCAVVASSGVNTASSSTQSSKWTVVASLDSQKRQIRPPTSDDYNEWTLEQLKLECTARKLKVSKNTKKDERIKILVAWDTDRDAVEVFLRRHRKRVADGRSEEDKRTKGCMFRLLNILFSDRFFESFLATRNQPRREEISQGGSAFWTDVAAAFASDSGQFDAIISEDSVFEDIDASSVMTHSAAKLKRMWKEVSSNFARAEAGSK
;
A
#
# COMPACT_ATOMS: atom_id res chain seq x y z
N MET A 1 -37.47 -36.06 36.26
CA MET A 1 -38.61 -35.34 36.88
C MET A 1 -38.03 -33.99 37.34
N ALA A 2 -38.26 -32.91 36.58
CA ALA A 2 -39.36 -31.94 36.79
C ALA A 2 -39.20 -31.24 38.17
N THR A 3 -39.12 -29.92 38.36
CA THR A 3 -39.53 -28.73 37.58
C THR A 3 -38.86 -27.47 38.17
N ASN A 4 -39.04 -26.35 37.47
CA ASN A 4 -38.33 -25.08 37.58
C ASN A 4 -38.91 -24.07 38.58
N ASN A 5 -38.08 -23.05 38.86
CA ASN A 5 -38.33 -21.61 39.00
C ASN A 5 -39.10 -21.03 40.21
N THR A 6 -38.53 -19.95 40.76
CA THR A 6 -39.29 -18.82 41.32
C THR A 6 -38.60 -17.50 40.96
N THR A 7 -39.44 -16.58 40.49
CA THR A 7 -39.22 -15.23 39.97
C THR A 7 -39.40 -14.18 41.06
N THR A 8 -38.68 -13.06 40.99
CA THR A 8 -39.07 -11.67 41.37
C THR A 8 -38.03 -10.78 40.65
N ASP A 9 -38.29 -10.00 39.61
CA ASP A 9 -39.29 -8.97 39.26
C ASP A 9 -39.36 -7.81 40.25
N THR A 10 -38.81 -6.66 39.85
CA THR A 10 -39.37 -5.32 40.11
C THR A 10 -38.77 -4.33 39.11
N SER A 11 -39.67 -3.76 38.31
CA SER A 11 -39.48 -2.73 37.30
C SER A 11 -39.43 -1.30 37.90
N ILE A 12 -39.03 -0.29 37.10
CA ILE A 12 -39.85 0.88 36.67
C ILE A 12 -39.01 2.13 36.27
N ALA A 13 -39.34 2.65 35.07
CA ALA A 13 -39.35 4.02 34.48
C ALA A 13 -38.13 4.97 34.65
N ALA A 14 -37.48 5.49 33.60
CA ALA A 14 -37.91 6.36 32.48
C ALA A 14 -38.20 7.82 32.87
N VAL A 15 -37.37 8.79 32.42
CA VAL A 15 -37.78 10.17 32.05
C VAL A 15 -36.77 10.78 31.06
N SER A 16 -37.32 11.36 29.98
CA SER A 16 -36.68 12.15 28.92
C SER A 16 -36.21 13.54 29.35
N SER A 17 -35.29 14.16 28.61
CA SER A 17 -35.26 15.63 28.46
C SER A 17 -34.55 16.04 27.16
N THR A 18 -35.36 16.46 26.19
CA THR A 18 -34.99 17.39 25.12
C THR A 18 -35.19 18.82 25.64
N ASN A 19 -34.34 19.76 25.24
CA ASN A 19 -34.70 21.18 25.22
C ASN A 19 -33.96 21.92 24.11
N ALA A 20 -34.70 22.86 23.52
CA ALA A 20 -34.40 23.61 22.32
C ALA A 20 -34.14 25.10 22.61
N ALA A 21 -33.76 25.80 21.53
CA ALA A 21 -34.00 27.22 21.24
C ALA A 21 -33.03 28.28 21.82
N ALA A 22 -32.47 29.11 20.93
CA ALA A 22 -32.87 30.51 20.74
C ALA A 22 -31.77 31.35 20.04
N ALA A 23 -32.21 32.14 19.06
CA ALA A 23 -31.41 33.10 18.31
C ALA A 23 -31.30 34.45 19.05
N ASN A 24 -30.27 35.26 18.77
CA ASN A 24 -30.44 36.50 18.01
C ASN A 24 -29.13 37.27 17.71
N PRO A 25 -29.11 38.07 16.63
CA PRO A 25 -27.96 38.77 16.08
C PRO A 25 -27.88 40.23 16.55
N ILE A 26 -26.68 40.82 16.56
CA ILE A 26 -26.52 42.28 16.59
C ILE A 26 -25.63 42.71 15.42
N ARG A 27 -26.28 43.34 14.45
CA ARG A 27 -25.70 44.19 13.40
C ARG A 27 -25.24 45.50 14.03
N CYS A 28 -24.01 45.92 13.74
CA CYS A 28 -23.67 47.34 13.61
C CYS A 28 -22.91 47.50 12.29
N ALA A 29 -23.55 48.19 11.34
CA ALA A 29 -22.96 48.61 10.09
C ALA A 29 -22.28 49.96 10.30
N VAL A 30 -21.01 50.06 9.89
CA VAL A 30 -20.39 51.33 9.51
C VAL A 30 -19.81 51.14 8.10
N VAL A 31 -20.14 52.11 7.26
CA VAL A 31 -19.99 52.10 5.81
C VAL A 31 -18.59 52.58 5.40
N ALA A 32 -18.03 51.82 4.45
CA ALA A 32 -17.08 52.15 3.37
C ALA A 32 -15.85 53.02 3.65
N SER A 33 -14.68 52.46 3.32
CA SER A 33 -13.82 53.04 2.28
C SER A 33 -12.88 51.99 1.68
N SER A 34 -13.14 51.69 0.41
CA SER A 34 -12.18 51.52 -0.69
C SER A 34 -10.92 50.68 -0.43
N GLY A 35 -10.97 49.46 -0.94
CA GLY A 35 -9.79 48.63 -1.15
C GLY A 35 -10.19 47.24 -1.60
N VAL A 36 -10.98 47.11 -2.67
CA VAL A 36 -11.12 45.83 -3.37
C VAL A 36 -9.78 45.56 -4.04
N ASN A 37 -8.84 45.04 -3.26
CA ASN A 37 -7.76 44.24 -3.79
C ASN A 37 -8.44 42.97 -4.31
N THR A 38 -8.92 43.03 -5.54
CA THR A 38 -9.15 41.84 -6.35
C THR A 38 -7.77 41.19 -6.49
N ALA A 39 -7.40 40.38 -5.51
CA ALA A 39 -6.40 39.36 -5.70
C ALA A 39 -7.00 38.42 -6.75
N SER A 40 -6.81 38.77 -8.01
CA SER A 40 -6.89 37.84 -9.11
C SER A 40 -5.86 36.77 -8.80
N SER A 41 -6.30 35.70 -8.11
CA SER A 41 -5.56 34.46 -8.05
C SER A 41 -5.52 33.94 -9.49
N SER A 42 -4.57 34.44 -10.27
CA SER A 42 -4.26 33.85 -11.56
C SER A 42 -3.60 32.52 -11.25
N THR A 43 -4.42 31.48 -11.10
CA THR A 43 -3.98 30.11 -10.91
C THR A 43 -3.06 29.78 -12.08
N GLN A 44 -1.77 29.68 -11.78
CA GLN A 44 -0.75 29.30 -12.74
C GLN A 44 -1.07 27.89 -13.25
N SER A 45 -0.76 27.63 -14.52
CA SER A 45 -0.91 26.31 -15.12
C SER A 45 -0.21 25.24 -14.28
N SER A 46 -0.89 24.13 -14.03
CA SER A 46 -0.35 22.97 -13.33
C SER A 46 0.77 22.28 -14.10
N LYS A 47 0.78 22.45 -15.44
CA LYS A 47 1.79 21.89 -16.36
C LYS A 47 3.05 22.75 -16.47
N TRP A 48 3.04 23.97 -15.97
CA TRP A 48 4.18 24.86 -16.04
C TRP A 48 5.23 24.48 -14.99
N THR A 49 6.39 24.02 -15.44
CA THR A 49 7.47 23.57 -14.54
C THR A 49 8.64 24.55 -14.44
N VAL A 50 8.63 25.61 -15.25
CA VAL A 50 9.71 26.59 -15.25
C VAL A 50 9.63 27.47 -14.01
N VAL A 51 10.69 27.44 -13.20
CA VAL A 51 10.91 28.44 -12.13
C VAL A 51 11.51 29.69 -12.77
N ALA A 52 10.94 30.87 -12.49
CA ALA A 52 11.44 32.12 -13.06
C ALA A 52 12.92 32.34 -12.70
N SER A 53 13.80 32.29 -13.69
CA SER A 53 15.20 32.66 -13.51
C SER A 53 15.28 34.18 -13.38
N LEU A 54 15.67 34.65 -12.19
CA LEU A 54 15.99 36.05 -11.90
C LEU A 54 17.33 36.42 -12.54
N ASP A 55 17.43 36.32 -13.87
CA ASP A 55 18.51 36.95 -14.62
C ASP A 55 18.00 38.28 -15.16
N SER A 56 18.51 39.36 -14.60
CA SER A 56 18.16 40.76 -14.85
C SER A 56 18.40 41.25 -16.29
N GLN A 57 18.90 40.38 -17.18
CA GLN A 57 19.15 40.67 -18.59
C GLN A 57 18.19 39.97 -19.58
N LYS A 58 17.23 39.14 -19.13
CA LYS A 58 16.26 38.48 -20.03
C LYS A 58 14.84 38.96 -19.77
N ARG A 59 14.08 39.24 -20.84
CA ARG A 59 12.66 39.61 -20.78
C ARG A 59 11.89 38.55 -19.98
N GLN A 60 11.33 38.94 -18.83
CA GLN A 60 10.60 38.04 -17.95
C GLN A 60 9.36 37.49 -18.67
N ILE A 61 9.35 36.19 -18.97
CA ILE A 61 8.20 35.50 -19.56
C ILE A 61 7.20 35.22 -18.44
N ARG A 62 5.97 35.73 -18.59
CA ARG A 62 4.90 35.47 -17.62
C ARG A 62 4.48 33.99 -17.70
N PRO A 63 4.25 33.32 -16.56
CA PRO A 63 3.71 31.97 -16.57
C PRO A 63 2.33 31.90 -17.25
N PRO A 64 2.00 30.79 -17.92
CA PRO A 64 0.68 30.55 -18.46
C PRO A 64 -0.33 30.26 -17.34
N THR A 65 -1.60 30.61 -17.57
CA THR A 65 -2.72 30.40 -16.64
C THR A 65 -3.61 29.20 -17.01
N SER A 66 -3.39 28.61 -18.18
CA SER A 66 -4.18 27.50 -18.72
C SER A 66 -3.32 26.26 -18.91
N ASP A 67 -3.93 25.10 -18.74
CA ASP A 67 -3.27 23.81 -19.00
C ASP A 67 -3.38 23.36 -20.47
N ASP A 68 -4.06 24.14 -21.32
CA ASP A 68 -4.06 23.91 -22.77
C ASP A 68 -2.86 24.59 -23.42
N TYR A 69 -1.95 23.77 -23.97
CA TYR A 69 -0.76 24.25 -24.69
C TYR A 69 -1.09 25.09 -25.93
N ASN A 70 -2.31 25.01 -26.49
CA ASN A 70 -2.72 25.87 -27.59
C ASN A 70 -2.77 27.35 -27.19
N GLU A 71 -3.12 27.62 -25.94
CA GLU A 71 -3.22 28.96 -25.37
C GLU A 71 -1.85 29.54 -24.98
N TRP A 72 -0.79 28.72 -25.02
CA TRP A 72 0.55 29.15 -24.66
C TRP A 72 1.24 29.87 -25.82
N THR A 73 2.09 30.84 -25.48
CA THR A 73 2.96 31.53 -26.42
C THR A 73 4.14 30.65 -26.83
N LEU A 74 4.72 30.91 -28.00
CA LEU A 74 5.88 30.15 -28.49
C LEU A 74 7.07 30.21 -27.51
N GLU A 75 7.28 31.34 -26.86
CA GLU A 75 8.36 31.52 -25.88
C GLU A 75 8.13 30.71 -24.59
N GLN A 76 6.88 30.63 -24.10
CA GLN A 76 6.52 29.74 -22.99
C GLN A 76 6.76 28.27 -23.35
N LEU A 77 6.33 27.83 -24.54
CA LEU A 77 6.52 26.45 -24.99
C LEU A 77 8.01 26.11 -25.14
N LYS A 78 8.84 27.02 -25.67
CA LYS A 78 10.30 26.83 -25.73
C LYS A 78 10.90 26.63 -24.34
N LEU A 79 10.51 27.48 -23.39
CA LEU A 79 11.04 27.45 -22.04
C LEU A 79 10.65 26.16 -21.31
N GLU A 80 9.40 25.72 -21.48
CA GLU A 80 8.91 24.46 -20.93
C GLU A 80 9.62 23.25 -21.55
N CYS A 81 9.82 23.22 -22.87
CA CYS A 81 10.62 22.17 -23.51
C CYS A 81 12.04 22.10 -22.94
N THR A 82 12.67 23.25 -22.67
CA THR A 82 13.99 23.32 -22.05
C THR A 82 13.98 22.88 -20.59
N ALA A 83 12.99 23.30 -19.80
CA ALA A 83 12.84 22.89 -18.40
C ALA A 83 12.66 21.38 -18.26
N ARG A 84 11.90 20.77 -19.18
CA ARG A 84 11.72 19.31 -19.28
C ARG A 84 12.88 18.57 -19.97
N LYS A 85 13.94 19.29 -20.36
CA LYS A 85 15.14 18.76 -21.03
C LYS A 85 14.80 17.98 -22.32
N LEU A 86 13.77 18.40 -23.05
CA LEU A 86 13.35 17.78 -24.30
C LEU A 86 14.29 18.18 -25.44
N LYS A 87 14.66 17.19 -26.27
CA LYS A 87 15.46 17.42 -27.47
C LYS A 87 14.57 17.94 -28.59
N VAL A 88 14.48 19.27 -28.72
CA VAL A 88 13.67 19.95 -29.74
C VAL A 88 14.58 20.66 -30.74
N SER A 89 14.29 20.56 -32.04
CA SER A 89 15.11 21.19 -33.08
C SER A 89 14.95 22.72 -33.09
N LYS A 90 15.97 23.44 -33.58
CA LYS A 90 16.04 24.91 -33.50
C LYS A 90 14.87 25.61 -34.23
N ASN A 91 14.33 24.98 -35.27
CA ASN A 91 13.27 25.54 -36.14
C ASN A 91 11.90 24.86 -35.95
N THR A 92 11.69 24.14 -34.84
CA THR A 92 10.39 23.53 -34.55
C THR A 92 9.30 24.61 -34.36
N LYS A 93 8.24 24.52 -35.16
CA LYS A 93 7.07 25.40 -35.12
C LYS A 93 6.27 25.20 -33.83
N LYS A 94 5.35 26.14 -33.53
CA LYS A 94 4.49 26.11 -32.32
C LYS A 94 3.75 24.77 -32.20
N ASP A 95 3.06 24.35 -33.26
CA ASP A 95 2.21 23.14 -33.23
C ASP A 95 3.02 21.86 -32.96
N GLU A 96 4.21 21.76 -33.53
CA GLU A 96 5.09 20.62 -33.29
C GLU A 96 5.62 20.60 -31.84
N ARG A 97 5.88 21.76 -31.23
CA ARG A 97 6.22 21.85 -29.79
C ARG A 97 5.06 21.42 -28.90
N ILE A 98 3.83 21.79 -29.27
CA ILE A 98 2.62 21.35 -28.57
C ILE A 98 2.52 19.82 -28.63
N LYS A 99 2.64 19.22 -29.81
CA LYS A 99 2.60 17.76 -29.97
C LYS A 99 3.65 17.05 -29.12
N ILE A 100 4.88 17.57 -29.09
CA ILE A 100 5.97 17.01 -28.28
C ILE A 100 5.64 17.05 -26.78
N LEU A 101 5.11 18.18 -26.28
CA LEU A 101 4.76 18.32 -24.86
C LEU A 101 3.57 17.42 -24.47
N VAL A 102 2.55 17.33 -25.34
CA VAL A 102 1.41 16.42 -25.15
C VAL A 102 1.85 14.97 -25.11
N ALA A 103 2.70 14.54 -26.04
CA ALA A 103 3.24 13.17 -26.06
C ALA A 103 4.02 12.87 -24.78
N TRP A 104 4.86 13.80 -24.33
CA TRP A 104 5.63 13.63 -23.10
C TRP A 104 4.74 13.50 -21.86
N ASP A 105 3.68 14.33 -21.74
CA ASP A 105 2.73 14.23 -20.62
C ASP A 105 2.00 12.88 -20.64
N THR A 106 1.57 12.45 -21.83
CA THR A 106 0.89 11.16 -22.02
C THR A 106 1.77 9.99 -21.59
N ASP A 107 3.04 9.99 -22.00
CA ASP A 107 4.00 8.95 -21.62
C ASP A 107 4.29 8.98 -20.11
N ARG A 108 4.46 10.17 -19.52
CA ARG A 108 4.65 10.32 -18.07
C ARG A 108 3.47 9.78 -17.28
N ASP A 109 2.24 10.12 -17.69
CA ASP A 109 1.02 9.64 -17.05
C ASP A 109 0.85 8.12 -17.22
N ALA A 110 1.17 7.58 -18.39
CA ALA A 110 1.16 6.14 -18.62
C ALA A 110 2.12 5.39 -17.70
N VAL A 111 3.34 5.91 -17.52
CA VAL A 111 4.34 5.37 -16.58
C VAL A 111 3.83 5.47 -15.15
N GLU A 112 3.25 6.60 -14.75
CA GLU A 112 2.72 6.78 -13.40
C GLU A 112 1.57 5.79 -13.12
N VAL A 113 0.65 5.61 -14.06
CA VAL A 113 -0.44 4.61 -13.98
C VAL A 113 0.13 3.20 -13.87
N PHE A 114 1.16 2.87 -14.66
CA PHE A 114 1.83 1.57 -14.59
C PHE A 114 2.44 1.33 -13.20
N LEU A 115 3.16 2.31 -12.64
CA LEU A 115 3.76 2.21 -11.32
C LEU A 115 2.71 2.07 -10.21
N ARG A 116 1.62 2.85 -10.28
CA ARG A 116 0.49 2.72 -9.34
C ARG A 116 -0.12 1.32 -9.41
N ARG A 117 -0.35 0.78 -10.61
CA ARG A 117 -0.86 -0.58 -10.80
C ARG A 117 0.11 -1.65 -10.29
N HIS A 118 1.41 -1.45 -10.47
CA HIS A 118 2.42 -2.35 -9.91
C HIS A 118 2.37 -2.36 -8.38
N ARG A 119 2.39 -1.20 -7.74
CA ARG A 119 2.26 -1.09 -6.27
C ARG A 119 0.95 -1.70 -5.77
N LYS A 120 -0.16 -1.44 -6.46
CA LYS A 120 -1.44 -2.04 -6.14
C LYS A 120 -1.41 -3.56 -6.26
N ARG A 121 -0.82 -4.15 -7.31
CA ARG A 121 -0.66 -5.61 -7.42
C ARG A 121 0.19 -6.20 -6.28
N VAL A 122 1.24 -5.50 -5.87
CA VAL A 122 2.05 -5.90 -4.71
C VAL A 122 1.25 -5.80 -3.40
N ALA A 123 0.40 -4.78 -3.26
CA ALA A 123 -0.45 -4.59 -2.09
C ALA A 123 -1.65 -5.56 -2.05
N ASP A 124 -2.35 -5.76 -3.16
CA ASP A 124 -3.51 -6.65 -3.30
C ASP A 124 -3.09 -8.13 -3.31
N GLY A 125 -1.82 -8.44 -3.60
CA GLY A 125 -1.23 -9.76 -3.34
C GLY A 125 -1.24 -10.13 -1.83
N ARG A 126 -1.57 -9.16 -0.97
CA ARG A 126 -1.72 -9.30 0.48
C ARG A 126 -3.20 -9.54 0.83
N SER A 127 -3.70 -10.73 0.49
CA SER A 127 -5.05 -11.24 0.82
C SER A 127 -5.29 -11.33 2.35
N GLU A 128 -6.53 -11.56 2.81
CA GLU A 128 -6.82 -12.04 4.18
C GLU A 128 -5.97 -13.28 4.54
N GLU A 129 -5.59 -14.10 3.54
CA GLU A 129 -4.64 -15.21 3.66
C GLU A 129 -3.21 -14.76 4.07
N ASP A 130 -2.85 -13.50 3.81
CA ASP A 130 -1.57 -12.92 4.21
C ASP A 130 -1.54 -12.42 5.67
N LYS A 131 -2.68 -12.37 6.36
CA LYS A 131 -2.75 -12.05 7.80
C LYS A 131 -2.30 -13.23 8.66
N ARG A 132 -1.03 -13.65 8.55
CA ARG A 132 -0.46 -14.64 9.46
C ARG A 132 -0.11 -14.01 10.81
N THR A 133 -0.37 -14.71 11.91
CA THR A 133 0.19 -14.34 13.21
C THR A 133 1.68 -14.68 13.25
N LYS A 134 2.40 -14.17 14.26
CA LYS A 134 3.80 -14.57 14.50
C LYS A 134 3.89 -16.09 14.71
N GLY A 135 2.97 -16.65 15.49
CA GLY A 135 2.92 -18.07 15.82
C GLY A 135 2.72 -19.00 14.62
N CYS A 136 2.06 -18.55 13.55
CA CYS A 136 1.95 -19.33 12.31
C CYS A 136 3.31 -19.74 11.73
N MET A 137 4.37 -18.95 11.94
CA MET A 137 5.71 -19.35 11.50
C MET A 137 6.31 -20.44 12.35
N PHE A 138 6.15 -20.36 13.67
CA PHE A 138 6.68 -21.36 14.60
C PHE A 138 5.94 -22.68 14.43
N ARG A 139 4.61 -22.65 14.31
CA ARG A 139 3.81 -23.84 13.98
C ARG A 139 4.29 -24.50 12.69
N LEU A 140 4.55 -23.71 11.63
CA LEU A 140 5.07 -24.23 10.37
C LEU A 140 6.44 -24.89 10.55
N LEU A 141 7.36 -24.26 11.30
CA LEU A 141 8.68 -24.83 11.55
C LEU A 141 8.57 -26.14 12.35
N ASN A 142 7.73 -26.18 13.39
CA ASN A 142 7.47 -27.38 14.17
C ASN A 142 6.96 -28.53 13.29
N ILE A 143 6.08 -28.25 12.33
CA ILE A 143 5.60 -29.27 11.37
C ILE A 143 6.73 -29.73 10.48
N LEU A 144 7.43 -28.81 9.80
CA LEU A 144 8.48 -29.16 8.83
C LEU A 144 9.65 -29.94 9.45
N PHE A 145 9.99 -29.63 10.70
CA PHE A 145 11.08 -30.27 11.44
C PHE A 145 10.61 -31.39 12.36
N SER A 146 9.33 -31.77 12.34
CA SER A 146 8.86 -32.97 13.05
C SER A 146 9.33 -34.24 12.36
N ASP A 147 9.51 -35.31 13.13
CA ASP A 147 9.94 -36.62 12.65
C ASP A 147 9.12 -37.13 11.45
N ARG A 148 7.83 -36.79 11.41
CA ARG A 148 6.91 -37.20 10.35
C ARG A 148 7.22 -36.53 9.00
N PHE A 149 7.62 -35.26 8.99
CA PHE A 149 7.78 -34.48 7.76
C PHE A 149 9.24 -34.22 7.39
N PHE A 150 10.17 -34.33 8.33
CA PHE A 150 11.57 -33.98 8.15
C PHE A 150 12.25 -34.72 6.99
N GLU A 151 12.07 -36.04 6.91
CA GLU A 151 12.70 -36.86 5.85
C GLU A 151 12.14 -36.50 4.45
N SER A 152 10.82 -36.36 4.32
CA SER A 152 10.19 -35.93 3.07
C SER A 152 10.57 -34.49 2.71
N PHE A 153 10.78 -33.64 3.70
CA PHE A 153 11.22 -32.27 3.53
C PHE A 153 12.66 -32.19 2.98
N LEU A 154 13.58 -33.01 3.53
CA LEU A 154 14.95 -33.12 3.01
C LEU A 154 14.98 -33.67 1.58
N ALA A 155 14.20 -34.71 1.30
CA ALA A 155 14.06 -35.27 -0.05
C ALA A 155 13.57 -34.22 -1.06
N THR A 156 12.59 -33.39 -0.67
CA THR A 156 12.05 -32.30 -1.50
C THR A 156 13.07 -31.18 -1.73
N ARG A 157 13.98 -30.92 -0.78
CA ARG A 157 15.05 -29.91 -0.90
C ARG A 157 16.19 -30.34 -1.82
N ASN A 158 16.46 -31.65 -1.91
CA ASN A 158 17.54 -32.24 -2.70
C ASN A 158 17.20 -32.46 -4.19
N GLN A 159 16.07 -31.93 -4.67
CA GLN A 159 15.65 -32.04 -6.07
C GLN A 159 15.78 -30.68 -6.76
N PRO A 160 16.99 -30.30 -7.24
CA PRO A 160 17.22 -29.01 -7.86
C PRO A 160 16.77 -29.04 -9.32
N ARG A 161 15.46 -29.12 -9.61
CA ARG A 161 14.94 -28.82 -10.95
C ARG A 161 13.62 -28.06 -10.88
N ARG A 162 13.65 -26.91 -11.56
CA ARG A 162 12.67 -25.82 -11.56
C ARG A 162 11.34 -26.25 -12.23
N GLU A 163 11.32 -27.44 -12.83
CA GLU A 163 10.25 -27.92 -13.70
C GLU A 163 9.18 -28.76 -12.97
N GLU A 164 9.42 -29.30 -11.77
CA GLU A 164 8.43 -30.14 -11.05
C GLU A 164 7.88 -29.52 -9.75
N ILE A 165 8.31 -28.29 -9.43
CA ILE A 165 7.80 -27.50 -8.30
C ILE A 165 6.29 -27.20 -8.43
N SER A 166 5.70 -27.43 -9.61
CA SER A 166 4.28 -27.32 -9.92
C SER A 166 3.47 -28.62 -9.77
N GLN A 167 4.09 -29.82 -9.81
CA GLN A 167 3.32 -31.08 -9.86
C GLN A 167 3.74 -32.17 -8.86
N GLY A 168 5.03 -32.26 -8.47
CA GLY A 168 5.52 -33.25 -7.49
C GLY A 168 5.62 -32.72 -6.05
N GLY A 169 5.73 -31.39 -5.89
CA GLY A 169 5.73 -30.74 -4.57
C GLY A 169 4.34 -30.41 -4.01
N SER A 170 3.26 -30.63 -4.77
CA SER A 170 1.92 -30.23 -4.31
C SER A 170 1.42 -31.13 -3.19
N ALA A 171 1.67 -32.45 -3.25
CA ALA A 171 1.23 -33.40 -2.23
C ALA A 171 1.87 -33.09 -0.87
N PHE A 172 3.20 -32.94 -0.80
CA PHE A 172 3.90 -32.59 0.43
C PHE A 172 3.34 -31.33 1.09
N TRP A 173 3.18 -30.23 0.34
CA TRP A 173 2.64 -28.99 0.88
C TRP A 173 1.14 -29.08 1.21
N THR A 174 0.41 -29.99 0.57
CA THR A 174 -0.99 -30.29 0.92
C THR A 174 -1.07 -31.04 2.24
N ASP A 175 -0.20 -32.02 2.47
CA ASP A 175 -0.11 -32.76 3.74
C ASP A 175 0.34 -31.85 4.88
N VAL A 176 1.30 -30.94 4.61
CA VAL A 176 1.71 -29.89 5.55
C VAL A 176 0.54 -28.96 5.86
N ALA A 177 -0.26 -28.56 4.88
CA ALA A 177 -1.45 -27.72 5.12
C ALA A 177 -2.50 -28.44 5.97
N ALA A 178 -2.71 -29.74 5.74
CA ALA A 178 -3.60 -30.56 6.56
C ALA A 178 -3.11 -30.69 8.01
N ALA A 179 -1.81 -30.91 8.22
CA ALA A 179 -1.21 -30.93 9.56
C ALA A 179 -1.26 -29.55 10.23
N PHE A 180 -1.07 -28.48 9.47
CA PHE A 180 -1.15 -27.11 9.97
C PHE A 180 -2.54 -26.76 10.50
N ALA A 181 -3.58 -27.18 9.78
CA ALA A 181 -4.98 -26.97 10.18
C ALA A 181 -5.47 -27.96 11.26
N SER A 182 -4.67 -28.96 11.62
CA SER A 182 -5.03 -29.94 12.65
C SER A 182 -4.91 -29.32 14.05
N ASP A 183 -5.90 -29.56 14.90
CA ASP A 183 -5.94 -29.11 16.31
C ASP A 183 -5.33 -30.15 17.27
N SER A 184 -4.34 -30.93 16.81
CA SER A 184 -3.76 -32.02 17.60
C SER A 184 -2.84 -31.56 18.74
N GLY A 185 -2.61 -30.25 18.89
CA GLY A 185 -1.68 -29.66 19.87
C GLY A 185 -0.19 -29.97 19.61
N GLN A 186 0.11 -30.90 18.69
CA GLN A 186 1.45 -31.44 18.47
C GLN A 186 2.47 -30.38 18.01
N PHE A 187 2.00 -29.29 17.42
CA PHE A 187 2.84 -28.27 16.80
C PHE A 187 2.77 -26.91 17.52
N ASP A 188 2.17 -26.89 18.71
CA ASP A 188 1.77 -25.67 19.41
C ASP A 188 2.87 -25.18 20.37
N ALA A 189 3.89 -26.00 20.60
CA ALA A 189 4.96 -25.73 21.55
C ALA A 189 5.98 -24.70 21.03
N ILE A 190 6.43 -23.83 21.92
CA ILE A 190 7.63 -23.00 21.74
C ILE A 190 8.65 -23.48 22.78
N ILE A 191 9.84 -23.85 22.32
CA ILE A 191 10.85 -24.52 23.17
C ILE A 191 11.60 -23.52 24.07
N SER A 192 11.50 -22.21 23.80
CA SER A 192 12.25 -21.17 24.50
C SER A 192 11.36 -20.30 25.38
N GLU A 193 11.79 -20.08 26.62
CA GLU A 193 11.19 -19.15 27.60
C GLU A 193 11.76 -17.72 27.50
N ASP A 194 12.52 -17.41 26.44
CA ASP A 194 13.04 -16.06 26.25
C ASP A 194 11.89 -15.06 26.04
N SER A 195 11.96 -13.93 26.75
CA SER A 195 11.06 -12.78 26.65
C SER A 195 10.74 -12.35 25.21
N VAL A 196 11.65 -12.57 24.25
CA VAL A 196 11.42 -12.27 22.83
C VAL A 196 10.31 -13.11 22.19
N PHE A 197 9.89 -14.20 22.84
CA PHE A 197 8.84 -15.12 22.38
C PHE A 197 7.54 -15.04 23.21
N GLU A 198 7.47 -14.22 24.26
CA GLU A 198 6.29 -14.13 25.15
C GLU A 198 4.99 -13.77 24.41
N ASP A 199 5.08 -13.04 23.30
CA ASP A 199 3.92 -12.60 22.51
C ASP A 199 3.58 -13.54 21.34
N ILE A 200 4.18 -14.72 21.30
CA ILE A 200 4.03 -15.69 20.21
C ILE A 200 3.15 -16.85 20.67
N ASP A 201 2.00 -16.98 20.03
CA ASP A 201 1.09 -18.12 20.23
C ASP A 201 1.05 -19.00 18.97
N ALA A 202 1.73 -20.16 19.02
CA ALA A 202 1.75 -21.15 17.95
C ALA A 202 0.51 -22.08 17.93
N SER A 203 -0.34 -22.02 18.97
CA SER A 203 -1.59 -22.79 19.06
C SER A 203 -2.73 -22.19 18.22
N SER A 204 -2.63 -20.91 17.84
CA SER A 204 -3.60 -20.23 16.98
C SER A 204 -3.78 -20.97 15.63
N VAL A 205 -4.82 -21.79 15.54
CA VAL A 205 -5.18 -22.56 14.33
C VAL A 205 -5.80 -21.62 13.29
N MET A 206 -4.94 -21.02 12.46
CA MET A 206 -5.35 -20.25 11.30
C MET A 206 -5.12 -21.07 10.04
N THR A 207 -6.12 -21.18 9.16
CA THR A 207 -5.98 -22.01 7.96
C THR A 207 -5.18 -21.29 6.87
N HIS A 208 -4.16 -21.95 6.34
CA HIS A 208 -3.35 -21.47 5.22
C HIS A 208 -3.36 -22.47 4.07
N SER A 209 -3.38 -21.98 2.83
CA SER A 209 -3.18 -22.87 1.69
C SER A 209 -1.74 -23.41 1.63
N ALA A 210 -1.57 -24.56 0.97
CA ALA A 210 -0.27 -25.14 0.64
C ALA A 210 0.68 -24.12 -0.03
N ALA A 211 0.14 -23.28 -0.93
CA ALA A 211 0.91 -22.25 -1.63
C ALA A 211 1.37 -21.13 -0.67
N LYS A 212 0.55 -20.76 0.31
CA LYS A 212 0.90 -19.78 1.34
C LYS A 212 1.98 -20.31 2.30
N LEU A 213 1.85 -21.54 2.79
CA LEU A 213 2.85 -22.16 3.67
C LEU A 213 4.22 -22.30 2.96
N LYS A 214 4.22 -22.65 1.67
CA LYS A 214 5.45 -22.66 0.85
C LYS A 214 6.09 -21.28 0.72
N ARG A 215 5.29 -20.20 0.58
CA ARG A 215 5.79 -18.82 0.58
C ARG A 215 6.37 -18.44 1.94
N MET A 216 5.70 -18.81 3.04
CA MET A 216 6.17 -18.58 4.41
C MET A 216 7.54 -19.22 4.66
N TRP A 217 7.71 -20.49 4.28
CA TRP A 217 9.01 -21.16 4.38
C TRP A 217 10.12 -20.46 3.57
N LYS A 218 9.84 -20.02 2.34
CA LYS A 218 10.80 -19.24 1.53
C LYS A 218 11.22 -17.94 2.20
N GLU A 219 10.30 -17.28 2.90
CA GLU A 219 10.60 -16.07 3.65
C GLU A 219 11.53 -16.35 4.83
N VAL A 220 11.21 -17.34 5.67
CA VAL A 220 12.03 -17.71 6.83
C VAL A 220 13.43 -18.15 6.41
N SER A 221 13.52 -19.04 5.42
CA SER A 221 14.80 -19.54 4.90
C SER A 221 15.66 -18.43 4.28
N SER A 222 15.05 -17.46 3.57
CA SER A 222 15.77 -16.31 3.03
C SER A 222 16.26 -15.37 4.14
N ASN A 223 15.44 -15.11 5.16
CA ASN A 223 15.84 -14.28 6.30
C ASN A 223 16.97 -14.92 7.10
N PHE A 224 16.90 -16.23 7.32
CA PHE A 224 17.97 -17.00 7.95
C PHE A 224 19.28 -16.89 7.16
N ALA A 225 19.25 -17.13 5.84
CA ALA A 225 20.45 -17.01 5.00
C ALA A 225 21.05 -15.60 5.02
N ARG A 226 20.22 -14.56 5.08
CA ARG A 226 20.68 -13.16 5.22
C ARG A 226 21.32 -12.90 6.58
N ALA A 227 20.71 -13.39 7.66
CA ALA A 227 21.26 -13.25 9.00
C ALA A 227 22.59 -14.00 9.15
N GLU A 228 22.69 -15.23 8.62
CA GLU A 228 23.93 -16.00 8.62
C GLU A 228 25.05 -15.30 7.82
N ALA A 229 24.71 -14.72 6.66
CA ALA A 229 25.67 -13.97 5.85
C ALA A 229 26.14 -12.66 6.49
N GLY A 230 25.30 -12.01 7.29
CA GLY A 230 25.64 -10.78 8.02
C GLY A 230 26.30 -11.02 9.38
N SER A 231 26.39 -12.27 9.84
CA SER A 231 27.01 -12.66 11.11
C SER A 231 28.48 -13.11 10.97
N LYS A 232 29.06 -12.98 9.76
CA LYS A 232 30.47 -13.27 9.45
C LYS A 232 31.24 -11.96 9.26
#